data_AF-A0A9P0BA81-F1
#
_entry.id   AF-A0A9P0BA81-F1
#
_cell.length_a   1.000
_cell.length_b   1.000
_cell.length_c   1.000
_cell.angle_alpha   90.00
_cell.angle_beta   90.00
_cell.angle_gamma   90.00
#
_symmetry.space_group_name_H-M   'P 1'
#
loop_
_entity.id
_entity.type
_entity.pdbx_description
1 polymer ?
#
loop_
_entity_poly.entity_id
_entity_poly.type
_entity_poly.pdbx_seq_one_letter_code
_entity_poly.pdbx_strand_id
1 'polypeptide(L)'
;MLVTPEDKVGALGTNNISSDLTPLQGFLMEAVLTFLLLFVVHAVCDTRRKDIKGSPALAIGFAVAACHLSAIQYTGSSVNPARSFGPAVIMNLWENHWVIV
;
A
#
# COMPACT_ATOMS: atom_id res chain seq x y z
N MET A 1 4.26 27.48 -0.23
CA MET A 1 3.07 27.71 0.61
C MET A 1 1.89 27.12 -0.14
N LEU A 2 1.26 26.07 0.39
CA LEU A 2 0.11 25.42 -0.24
C LEU A 2 -1.05 26.43 -0.29
N VAL A 3 -1.74 26.51 -1.44
CA VAL A 3 -2.88 27.44 -1.63
C VAL A 3 -4.14 26.95 -0.87
N THR A 4 -4.11 25.71 -0.39
CA THR A 4 -5.19 25.07 0.35
C THR A 4 -5.18 25.54 1.82
N PRO A 5 -6.35 25.87 2.40
CA PRO A 5 -6.48 26.17 3.83
C PRO A 5 -5.92 25.05 4.71
N GLU A 6 -5.21 25.39 5.79
CA GLU A 6 -4.51 24.42 6.66
C GLU A 6 -5.46 23.36 7.25
N ASP A 7 -6.72 23.72 7.51
CA ASP A 7 -7.78 22.83 8.00
C ASP A 7 -8.28 21.82 6.95
N LYS A 8 -7.88 21.99 5.68
CA LYS A 8 -8.19 21.10 4.55
C LYS A 8 -6.97 20.35 4.02
N VAL A 9 -5.78 20.64 4.55
CA VAL A 9 -4.56 19.90 4.22
C VAL A 9 -4.58 18.60 5.03
N GLY A 10 -5.12 17.53 4.43
CA GLY A 10 -4.94 16.18 4.98
C GLY A 10 -3.47 15.75 4.95
N ALA A 11 -3.16 14.54 5.41
CA ALA A 11 -1.78 14.01 5.47
C ALA A 11 -1.16 13.64 4.09
N LEU A 12 -1.69 14.18 2.98
CA LEU A 12 -1.30 13.86 1.59
C LEU A 12 -1.20 12.35 1.28
N GLY A 13 -2.07 11.55 1.91
CA GLY A 13 -2.07 10.10 1.74
C GLY A 13 -0.89 9.37 2.40
N THR A 14 -0.29 9.96 3.44
CA THR A 14 0.64 9.28 4.35
C THR A 14 -0.07 8.09 4.99
N ASN A 15 0.60 6.94 5.02
CA ASN A 15 0.08 5.74 5.64
C ASN A 15 0.32 5.79 7.15
N ASN A 16 -0.69 5.38 7.92
CA ASN A 16 -0.59 5.22 9.37
C ASN A 16 -1.44 4.01 9.79
N ILE A 17 -1.09 3.44 10.93
CA ILE A 17 -1.81 2.31 11.52
C ILE A 17 -3.00 2.86 12.29
N SER A 18 -4.16 2.22 12.15
CA SER A 18 -5.34 2.52 12.98
C SER A 18 -5.00 2.37 14.47
N SER A 19 -5.58 3.21 15.31
CA SER A 19 -5.45 3.14 16.77
C SER A 19 -5.91 1.80 17.36
N ASP A 20 -6.71 1.04 16.61
CA ASP A 20 -7.28 -0.24 17.04
C ASP A 20 -6.32 -1.42 16.80
N LEU A 21 -5.19 -1.20 16.12
CA LEU A 21 -4.22 -2.24 15.76
C LEU A 21 -2.90 -2.06 16.48
N THR A 22 -2.33 -3.18 16.90
CA THR A 22 -0.94 -3.20 17.37
C THR A 22 0.03 -3.06 16.18
N PRO A 23 1.24 -2.49 16.39
CA PRO A 23 2.26 -2.41 15.34
C PRO A 23 2.59 -3.76 14.71
N LEU A 24 2.58 -4.84 15.50
CA LEU A 24 2.83 -6.19 14.99
C LEU A 24 1.71 -6.69 14.07
N GLN A 25 0.44 -6.42 14.40
CA GLN A 25 -0.68 -6.75 13.51
C GLN A 25 -0.62 -5.95 12.21
N GLY A 26 -0.28 -4.66 12.29
CA GLY A 26 -0.05 -3.82 11.11
C GLY A 26 1.05 -4.37 10.21
N PHE A 27 2.18 -4.80 10.80
CA PHE A 27 3.30 -5.41 10.07
C PHE A 27 2.89 -6.68 9.34
N LEU A 28 2.23 -7.61 10.05
CA LEU A 28 1.78 -8.87 9.46
C LEU A 28 0.78 -8.65 8.33
N MET A 29 -0.11 -7.67 8.49
CA MET A 29 -1.08 -7.30 7.48
C MET A 29 -0.39 -6.76 6.22
N GLU A 30 0.52 -5.80 6.35
CA GLU A 30 1.31 -5.28 5.22
C GLU A 30 2.17 -6.35 4.54
N ALA A 31 2.76 -7.27 5.31
CA ALA A 31 3.53 -8.39 4.77
C ALA A 31 2.67 -9.31 3.88
N VAL A 32 1.44 -9.64 4.33
CA VAL A 32 0.50 -10.47 3.56
C VAL A 32 0.01 -9.75 2.29
N LEU A 33 -0.32 -8.46 2.38
CA LEU A 33 -0.77 -7.67 1.23
C LEU A 33 0.32 -7.54 0.17
N THR A 34 1.54 -7.23 0.61
CA THR A 34 2.71 -7.11 -0.27
C THR A 34 3.04 -8.46 -0.91
N PHE A 35 2.97 -9.55 -0.14
CA PHE A 35 3.11 -10.89 -0.67
C PHE A 35 2.06 -11.19 -1.75
N LEU A 36 0.79 -10.84 -1.53
CA LEU A 36 -0.28 -11.07 -2.50
C LEU A 36 -0.03 -10.29 -3.80
N LEU A 37 0.38 -9.02 -3.70
CA LEU A 37 0.75 -8.21 -4.86
C LEU A 37 1.91 -8.84 -5.64
N LEU A 38 3.00 -9.17 -4.96
CA LEU A 38 4.18 -9.78 -5.58
C LEU A 38 3.87 -11.16 -6.16
N PHE A 39 3.01 -11.93 -5.50
CA PHE A 39 2.55 -13.22 -5.99
C PHE A 39 1.80 -13.06 -7.31
N VAL A 40 0.87 -12.09 -7.40
CA VAL A 40 0.15 -11.80 -8.65
C VAL A 40 1.10 -11.33 -9.74
N VAL A 41 2.01 -10.40 -9.43
CA VAL A 41 3.03 -9.91 -10.39
C VAL A 41 3.87 -11.07 -10.92
N HIS A 42 4.40 -11.91 -10.04
CA HIS A 42 5.19 -13.08 -10.43
C HIS A 42 4.35 -14.05 -11.27
N ALA A 43 3.12 -14.31 -10.85
CA ALA A 43 2.20 -15.21 -11.53
C ALA A 43 1.85 -14.75 -12.94
N VAL A 44 1.77 -13.44 -13.21
CA VAL A 44 1.46 -12.91 -14.56
C VAL A 44 2.69 -12.66 -15.42
N CYS A 45 3.87 -12.50 -14.82
CA CYS A 45 5.13 -12.33 -15.53
C CYS A 45 5.90 -13.65 -15.78
N ASP A 46 5.46 -14.78 -15.22
CA ASP A 46 6.09 -16.08 -15.44
C ASP A 46 5.90 -16.55 -16.88
N THR A 47 6.99 -16.59 -17.65
CA THR A 47 7.01 -17.03 -19.06
C THR A 47 6.73 -18.52 -19.25
N ARG A 48 6.79 -19.32 -18.18
CA ARG A 48 6.47 -20.76 -18.21
C ARG A 48 4.96 -21.00 -18.20
N ARG A 49 4.18 -20.03 -17.74
CA ARG A 49 2.72 -20.11 -17.71
C ARG A 49 2.13 -19.76 -19.06
N LYS A 50 1.57 -20.77 -19.73
CA LYS A 50 0.90 -20.64 -21.03
C LYS A 50 -0.62 -20.51 -20.91
N ASP A 51 -1.14 -20.63 -19.69
CA ASP A 51 -2.57 -20.60 -19.37
C ASP A 51 -3.12 -19.18 -19.14
N ILE A 52 -2.25 -18.17 -19.07
CA ILE A 52 -2.64 -16.79 -18.82
C ILE A 52 -3.36 -16.22 -20.04
N LYS A 53 -4.57 -15.73 -19.81
CA LYS A 53 -5.42 -15.07 -20.80
C LYS A 53 -5.77 -13.66 -20.30
N GLY A 54 -5.72 -12.67 -21.18
CA GLY A 54 -6.07 -11.28 -20.86
C GLY A 54 -4.86 -10.38 -20.60
N SER A 55 -5.09 -9.23 -19.95
CA SER A 55 -4.08 -8.19 -19.73
C SER A 55 -3.36 -8.37 -18.39
N PRO A 56 -2.03 -8.60 -18.37
CA PRO A 56 -1.23 -8.68 -17.14
C PRO A 56 -1.33 -7.39 -16.30
N ALA A 57 -1.34 -6.23 -16.96
CA ALA A 57 -1.44 -4.94 -16.29
C ALA A 57 -2.77 -4.79 -15.54
N LEU A 58 -3.87 -5.27 -16.12
CA LEU A 58 -5.19 -5.21 -15.48
C LEU A 58 -5.26 -6.16 -14.26
N ALA A 59 -4.67 -7.35 -14.36
CA ALA A 59 -4.61 -8.30 -13.25
C ALA A 59 -3.83 -7.72 -12.05
N ILE A 60 -2.68 -7.09 -12.31
CA ILE A 60 -1.89 -6.41 -11.27
C ILE A 60 -2.69 -5.24 -10.68
N GLY A 61 -3.35 -4.43 -11.52
CA GLY A 61 -4.20 -3.32 -11.07
C GLY A 61 -5.33 -3.78 -10.15
N PHE A 62 -6.01 -4.88 -10.48
CA PHE A 62 -7.04 -5.45 -9.61
C PHE A 62 -6.47 -6.01 -8.30
N ALA A 63 -5.26 -6.59 -8.31
CA ALA A 63 -4.61 -7.02 -7.08
C ALA A 63 -4.31 -5.83 -6.15
N VAL A 64 -3.81 -4.72 -6.68
CA VAL A 64 -3.58 -3.48 -5.92
C VAL A 64 -4.91 -2.94 -5.38
N ALA A 65 -5.96 -2.89 -6.21
CA ALA A 65 -7.28 -2.42 -5.79
C ALA A 65 -7.88 -3.30 -4.68
N ALA A 66 -7.75 -4.63 -4.78
CA ALA A 66 -8.20 -5.56 -3.75
C ALA A 66 -7.44 -5.34 -2.42
N CYS A 67 -6.13 -5.15 -2.47
CA CYS A 67 -5.34 -4.82 -1.28
C CYS A 67 -5.87 -3.54 -0.61
N HIS A 68 -6.08 -2.47 -1.39
CA HIS A 68 -6.57 -1.20 -0.86
C HIS A 68 -7.99 -1.33 -0.27
N LEU A 69 -8.91 -2.00 -0.95
CA LEU A 69 -10.27 -2.23 -0.45
C LEU A 69 -10.27 -3.01 0.88
N SER A 70 -9.31 -3.92 1.07
CA SER A 70 -9.20 -4.71 2.30
C SER A 70 -8.52 -3.96 3.45
N ALA A 71 -7.54 -3.10 3.16
CA ALA A 71 -6.55 -2.67 4.15
C ALA A 71 -6.48 -1.17 4.41
N ILE A 72 -7.16 -0.33 3.60
CA ILE A 72 -7.03 1.12 3.70
C ILE A 72 -7.46 1.68 5.07
N GLN A 73 -8.47 1.08 5.70
CA GLN A 73 -8.98 1.49 7.02
C GLN A 73 -8.07 1.05 8.19
N TYR A 74 -7.15 0.13 7.93
CA TYR A 74 -6.35 -0.54 8.96
C TYR A 74 -4.91 -0.03 8.99
N THR A 75 -4.23 -0.02 7.84
CA THR A 75 -2.80 0.36 7.73
C THR A 75 -2.55 1.49 6.72
N GLY A 76 -3.61 2.03 6.10
CA GLY A 76 -3.50 2.90 4.93
C GLY A 76 -3.21 2.16 3.63
N SER A 77 -3.02 0.83 3.68
CA SER A 77 -2.64 -0.02 2.55
C SER A 77 -1.36 0.50 1.86
N SER A 78 -0.23 0.38 2.56
CA SER A 78 1.07 0.74 1.99
C SER A 78 1.37 -0.10 0.76
N VAL A 79 1.48 -1.43 0.92
CA VAL A 79 1.80 -2.44 -0.12
C VAL A 79 3.10 -2.16 -0.91
N ASN A 80 3.77 -1.04 -0.63
CA ASN A 80 4.90 -0.51 -1.36
C ASN A 80 5.63 0.54 -0.50
N PRO A 81 6.85 0.25 -0.03
CA PRO A 81 7.63 1.14 0.82
C PRO A 81 7.89 2.52 0.17
N ALA A 82 8.13 2.56 -1.14
CA ALA A 82 8.38 3.82 -1.85
C ALA A 82 7.14 4.73 -1.87
N ARG A 83 5.94 4.14 -1.92
CA ARG A 83 4.66 4.87 -1.88
C ARG A 83 4.39 5.45 -0.49
N SER A 84 4.88 4.79 0.57
CA SER A 84 4.82 5.30 1.95
C SER A 84 5.87 6.38 2.21
N PHE A 85 7.07 6.23 1.64
CA PHE A 85 8.20 7.13 1.86
C PHE A 85 7.97 8.55 1.31
N GLY A 86 7.43 8.69 0.09
CA GLY A 86 7.25 10.00 -0.55
C GLY A 86 6.43 10.99 0.29
N PRO A 87 5.18 10.66 0.67
CA PRO A 87 4.36 11.50 1.55
C PRO A 87 4.98 11.73 2.93
N ALA A 88 5.63 10.71 3.50
CA ALA A 88 6.30 10.82 4.81
C ALA A 88 7.39 11.90 4.81
N VAL A 89 8.19 11.99 3.74
CA VAL A 89 9.22 13.04 3.58
C VAL A 89 8.61 14.42 3.40
N ILE A 90 7.58 14.55 2.55
CA ILE A 90 6.97 15.85 2.25
C ILE A 90 6.22 16.43 3.46
N MET A 91 5.51 15.57 4.20
CA MET A 91 4.72 15.97 5.37
C MET A 91 5.52 15.91 6.68
N ASN A 92 6.74 15.37 6.65
CA ASN A 92 7.56 15.10 7.83
C ASN A 92 6.84 14.26 8.90
N LEU A 93 6.07 13.24 8.45
CA LEU A 93 5.29 12.34 9.30
C LEU A 93 5.89 10.93 9.23
N TRP A 94 6.45 10.47 10.35
CA TRP A 94 7.21 9.21 10.44
C TRP A 94 6.61 8.19 11.41
N GLU A 95 5.39 8.44 11.88
CA GLU A 95 4.70 7.54 12.81
C GLU A 95 4.56 6.14 12.22
N ASN A 96 5.04 5.15 12.98
CA ASN A 96 5.00 3.73 12.61
C ASN A 96 5.59 3.42 11.22
N HIS A 97 6.42 4.30 10.64
CA HIS A 97 6.90 4.16 9.27
C HIS A 97 7.66 2.84 9.02
N TRP A 98 8.34 2.32 10.05
CA TRP A 98 9.04 1.04 10.01
C TRP A 98 8.13 -0.18 9.84
N VAL A 99 6.83 -0.05 10.13
CA VAL A 99 5.84 -1.13 10.02
C VAL A 99 5.26 -1.23 8.61
N ILE A 100 5.16 -0.09 7.94
CA ILE A 100 4.54 0.10 6.60
C ILE A 100 5.60 0.14 5.49
N VAL A 101 6.84 -0.23 5.80
CA VAL A 101 8.03 -0.30 4.91
C VAL A 101 8.57 -1.73 4.87
#